data_AF-A0A7C3THS9-F1
#
_entry.id   AF-A0A7C3THS9-F1
#
_cell.length_a   1.000
_cell.length_b   1.000
_cell.length_c   1.000
_cell.angle_alpha   90.00
_cell.angle_beta   90.00
_cell.angle_gamma   90.00
#
_symmetry.space_group_name_H-M   'P 1'
#
loop_
_entity.id
_entity.type
_entity.pdbx_description
1 polymer ?
#
loop_
_entity_poly.entity_id
_entity_poly.type
_entity_poly.pdbx_seq_one_letter_code
_entity_poly.pdbx_strand_id
1 'polypeptide(L)'
;MKLNPIGIIGGIILIISPFLAWVSAFIINVSLLDMVLQSGAGLGTDYLVILIVLILLIVGGIVAFFKGLIGGIIGLVGVLVFTIYLLVIPDGSLLFSFLGIGYYLAWIGAIICIISIVWKKIAPAPPTPAPPPPPT
;
A
#
# COMPACT_ATOMS: atom_id res chain seq x y z
N MET A 1 -13.49 -17.63 -2.83
CA MET A 1 -12.47 -16.85 -3.58
C MET A 1 -11.10 -17.43 -3.24
N LYS A 2 -10.19 -17.64 -4.21
CA LYS A 2 -8.83 -18.14 -3.92
C LYS A 2 -8.00 -16.99 -3.32
N LEU A 3 -7.45 -17.20 -2.12
CA LEU A 3 -6.50 -16.28 -1.48
C LEU A 3 -5.26 -16.11 -2.38
N ASN A 4 -4.76 -14.87 -2.50
CA ASN A 4 -3.55 -14.55 -3.25
C ASN A 4 -2.41 -14.28 -2.25
N PRO A 5 -1.52 -15.25 -1.97
CA PRO A 5 -0.51 -15.12 -0.93
C PRO A 5 0.40 -13.90 -1.13
N ILE A 6 0.76 -13.62 -2.38
CA ILE A 6 1.60 -12.46 -2.73
C ILE A 6 0.85 -11.15 -2.47
N GLY A 7 -0.43 -11.09 -2.83
CA GLY A 7 -1.28 -9.93 -2.53
C GLY A 7 -1.47 -9.72 -1.03
N ILE A 8 -1.51 -10.79 -0.24
CA ILE A 8 -1.59 -10.72 1.24
C ILE A 8 -0.30 -10.13 1.81
N ILE A 9 0.86 -10.59 1.36
CA ILE A 9 2.16 -10.05 1.81
C ILE A 9 2.25 -8.55 1.51
N GLY A 10 1.94 -8.15 0.28
CA GLY A 10 1.91 -6.73 -0.09
C GLY A 10 0.89 -5.93 0.72
N GLY A 11 -0.28 -6.51 0.99
CA GLY A 11 -1.32 -5.88 1.81
C GLY A 11 -0.91 -5.68 3.26
N ILE A 12 -0.23 -6.66 3.86
CA ILE A 12 0.33 -6.55 5.22
C ILE A 12 1.37 -5.42 5.27
N ILE A 13 2.26 -5.36 4.29
CA ILE A 13 3.28 -4.29 4.21
C ILE A 13 2.60 -2.91 4.12
N LEU A 14 1.55 -2.76 3.29
CA LEU A 14 0.77 -1.53 3.20
C LEU A 14 0.10 -1.14 4.51
N ILE A 15 -0.40 -2.11 5.29
CA ILE A 15 -1.04 -1.86 6.58
C ILE A 15 -0.01 -1.45 7.63
N ILE A 16 1.15 -2.10 7.67
CA ILE A 16 2.18 -1.83 8.70
C ILE A 16 2.93 -0.52 8.41
N SER A 17 3.17 -0.22 7.14
CA SER A 17 3.89 0.96 6.68
C SER A 17 3.53 2.27 7.41
N PRO A 18 2.26 2.70 7.54
CA PRO A 18 1.88 3.96 8.20
C PRO A 18 2.24 4.05 9.69
N PHE A 19 2.51 2.92 10.35
CA PHE A 19 2.92 2.86 11.76
C PHE A 19 4.44 2.91 11.95
N LEU A 20 5.21 2.83 10.86
CA LEU A 20 6.66 3.00 10.86
C LEU A 20 7.03 4.46 10.56
N ALA A 21 8.30 4.82 10.71
CA ALA A 21 8.77 6.18 10.41
C ALA A 21 8.54 6.51 8.92
N TRP A 22 7.70 7.51 8.63
CA TRP A 22 7.45 8.03 7.29
C TRP A 22 8.32 9.24 6.98
N VAL A 23 8.60 10.05 8.00
CA VAL A 23 9.64 11.08 7.95
C VAL A 23 10.70 10.74 8.99
N SER A 24 11.96 10.74 8.55
CA SER A 24 13.15 10.46 9.35
C SER A 24 14.18 11.54 9.09
N ALA A 25 14.36 12.44 10.05
CA ALA A 25 15.30 13.55 9.97
C ALA A 25 16.21 13.54 11.19
N PHE A 26 17.46 13.07 11.02
CA PHE A 26 18.57 13.04 11.98
C PHE A 26 18.25 12.44 13.37
N ILE A 27 17.38 13.08 14.16
CA ILE A 27 16.99 12.71 15.52
C ILE A 27 15.47 12.45 15.62
N ILE A 28 14.69 12.91 14.65
CA ILE A 28 13.23 12.83 14.66
C ILE A 28 12.77 11.74 13.69
N ASN A 29 12.02 10.77 14.20
CA ASN A 29 11.33 9.75 13.41
C ASN A 29 9.84 9.87 13.70
N VAL A 30 9.06 10.23 12.69
CA VAL A 30 7.61 10.42 12.83
C VAL A 30 6.89 9.43 11.95
N SER A 31 5.96 8.66 12.53
CA SER A 31 5.08 7.79 11.76
C SER A 31 3.98 8.59 11.08
N LEU A 32 3.37 8.01 10.03
CA LEU A 32 2.24 8.68 9.37
C LEU A 32 1.04 8.80 10.30
N LEU A 33 0.83 7.83 11.19
CA LEU A 33 -0.18 7.92 12.24
C LEU A 33 0.09 9.11 13.19
N ASP A 34 1.32 9.27 13.66
CA ASP A 34 1.68 10.38 14.56
C ASP A 34 1.48 11.72 13.85
N MET A 35 1.78 11.81 12.56
CA MET A 35 1.49 13.01 11.76
C MET A 35 -0.01 13.32 11.72
N VAL A 36 -0.88 12.32 11.55
CA VAL A 36 -2.35 12.51 11.60
C VAL A 36 -2.79 13.00 12.98
N LEU A 37 -2.28 12.38 14.04
CA LEU A 37 -2.66 12.73 15.41
C LEU A 37 -2.19 14.14 15.81
N GLN A 38 -0.97 14.52 15.41
CA GLN A 38 -0.41 15.84 15.69
C GLN A 38 -1.08 16.94 14.86
N SER A 39 -1.35 16.68 13.57
CA SER A 39 -2.03 17.65 12.70
C SER A 39 -3.53 17.80 13.02
N GLY A 40 -4.17 16.75 13.53
CA GLY A 40 -5.58 16.77 13.96
C GLY A 40 -5.86 17.72 15.11
N ALA A 41 -4.86 18.02 15.94
CA ALA A 41 -4.97 19.03 17.00
C ALA A 41 -5.06 20.48 16.46
N GLY A 42 -4.69 20.71 15.19
CA GLY A 42 -4.63 22.04 14.57
C GLY A 42 -5.66 22.32 13.46
N LEU A 43 -6.52 21.35 13.08
CA LEU A 43 -7.54 21.46 12.01
C LEU A 43 -7.06 22.12 10.70
N GLY A 44 -5.81 21.91 10.29
CA GLY A 44 -5.25 22.41 9.04
C GLY A 44 -5.62 21.57 7.81
N THR A 45 -5.49 22.12 6.60
CA THR A 45 -5.65 21.38 5.33
C THR A 45 -4.70 20.19 5.21
N ASP A 46 -3.54 20.25 5.87
CA ASP A 46 -2.53 19.20 5.92
C ASP A 46 -3.05 17.92 6.58
N TYR A 47 -3.89 18.06 7.62
CA TYR A 47 -4.50 16.93 8.32
C TYR A 47 -5.33 16.08 7.37
N LEU A 48 -6.15 16.70 6.51
CA LEU A 48 -7.03 15.98 5.60
C LEU A 48 -6.24 15.16 4.56
N VAL A 49 -5.14 15.73 4.06
CA VAL A 49 -4.28 15.04 3.09
C VAL A 49 -3.63 13.82 3.74
N ILE A 50 -2.99 14.00 4.91
CA ILE A 50 -2.28 12.91 5.60
C ILE A 50 -3.28 11.84 6.07
N LEU A 51 -4.48 12.23 6.53
CA LEU A 51 -5.55 11.30 6.89
C LEU A 51 -6.02 10.47 5.69
N ILE A 52 -6.22 11.11 4.53
CA ILE A 52 -6.59 10.41 3.30
C ILE A 52 -5.50 9.41 2.91
N VAL A 53 -4.22 9.78 3.01
CA VAL A 53 -3.11 8.87 2.75
C VAL A 53 -3.17 7.66 3.69
N LEU A 54 -3.36 7.89 5.00
CA LEU A 54 -3.50 6.82 6.00
C LEU A 54 -4.61 5.85 5.60
N ILE A 55 -5.81 6.37 5.30
CA ILE A 55 -6.98 5.58 4.94
C ILE A 55 -6.71 4.79 3.65
N LEU A 56 -6.13 5.41 2.62
CA LEU A 56 -5.82 4.74 1.36
C LEU A 56 -4.86 3.57 1.54
N LEU A 57 -3.87 3.69 2.42
CA LEU A 57 -2.93 2.60 2.70
C LEU A 57 -3.58 1.44 3.44
N ILE A 58 -4.34 1.74 4.50
CA ILE A 58 -5.04 0.70 5.29
C ILE A 58 -6.11 0.01 4.44
N VAL A 59 -6.96 0.78 3.76
CA VAL A 59 -8.01 0.23 2.88
C VAL A 59 -7.39 -0.51 1.71
N GLY A 60 -6.35 0.03 1.08
CA GLY A 60 -5.62 -0.64 0.00
C GLY A 60 -5.04 -1.97 0.46
N GLY A 61 -4.44 -2.01 1.65
CA GLY A 61 -3.91 -3.24 2.24
C GLY A 61 -4.97 -4.30 2.54
N ILE A 62 -6.12 -3.90 3.11
CA ILE A 62 -7.26 -4.81 3.35
C ILE A 62 -7.83 -5.35 2.03
N VAL A 63 -8.02 -4.47 1.04
CA VAL A 63 -8.55 -4.86 -0.28
C VAL A 63 -7.59 -5.83 -0.99
N ALA A 64 -6.26 -5.68 -0.78
CA ALA A 64 -5.26 -6.53 -1.40
C ALA A 64 -5.39 -8.02 -1.03
N PHE A 65 -5.96 -8.35 0.13
CA PHE A 65 -6.18 -9.74 0.56
C PHE A 65 -7.12 -10.51 -0.39
N PHE A 66 -8.07 -9.80 -0.98
CA PHE A 66 -9.04 -10.36 -1.91
C PHE A 66 -8.68 -10.05 -3.37
N LYS A 67 -8.25 -8.80 -3.61
CA LYS A 67 -7.97 -8.23 -4.92
C LYS A 67 -6.65 -7.46 -4.89
N GLY A 68 -5.54 -8.22 -4.89
CA GLY A 68 -4.17 -7.68 -4.89
C GLY A 68 -3.96 -6.47 -5.81
N LEU A 69 -4.38 -6.56 -7.08
CA LEU A 69 -4.26 -5.43 -8.02
C LEU A 69 -4.97 -4.16 -7.54
N ILE A 70 -6.23 -4.28 -7.13
CA ILE A 70 -7.05 -3.13 -6.72
C ILE A 70 -6.47 -2.54 -5.43
N GLY A 71 -6.14 -3.39 -4.45
CA GLY A 71 -5.51 -2.94 -3.22
C GLY A 71 -4.17 -2.25 -3.44
N GLY A 72 -3.37 -2.78 -4.37
CA GLY A 72 -2.11 -2.18 -4.80
C GLY A 72 -2.28 -0.82 -5.47
N ILE A 73 -3.27 -0.66 -6.35
CA ILE A 73 -3.59 0.63 -6.99
C ILE A 73 -4.03 1.66 -5.94
N ILE A 74 -4.91 1.28 -5.01
CA ILE A 74 -5.36 2.18 -3.93
C ILE A 74 -4.16 2.61 -3.06
N GLY A 75 -3.31 1.65 -2.66
CA GLY A 75 -2.08 1.94 -1.92
C GLY A 75 -1.13 2.87 -2.69
N LEU A 76 -0.92 2.61 -3.98
CA LEU A 76 -0.10 3.43 -4.87
C LEU A 76 -0.61 4.88 -4.93
N VAL A 77 -1.92 5.06 -5.08
CA VAL A 77 -2.55 6.39 -5.07
C VAL A 77 -2.28 7.10 -3.74
N GLY A 78 -2.39 6.40 -2.60
CA GLY A 78 -2.05 6.96 -1.30
C GLY A 78 -0.61 7.48 -1.23
N VAL A 79 0.35 6.69 -1.68
CA VAL A 79 1.77 7.09 -1.67
C VAL A 79 2.04 8.24 -2.65
N LEU A 80 1.39 8.25 -3.81
CA LEU A 80 1.50 9.33 -4.79
C LEU A 80 0.93 10.64 -4.26
N VAL A 81 -0.23 10.62 -3.61
CA VAL A 81 -0.83 11.81 -2.98
C VAL A 81 0.13 12.41 -1.95
N PHE A 82 0.73 11.57 -1.10
CA PHE A 82 1.74 12.03 -0.14
C PHE A 82 2.98 12.62 -0.82
N THR A 83 3.46 11.99 -1.88
CA THR A 83 4.64 12.46 -2.62
C THR A 83 4.37 13.81 -3.30
N ILE A 84 3.20 13.97 -3.92
CA ILE A 84 2.79 15.24 -4.53
C ILE A 84 2.66 16.33 -3.46
N TYR A 85 2.04 16.02 -2.33
CA TYR A 85 1.92 16.94 -1.20
C TYR A 85 3.29 17.47 -0.76
N LEU A 86 4.28 16.59 -0.59
CA LEU A 86 5.64 16.99 -0.24
C LEU A 86 6.29 17.90 -1.29
N LEU A 87 6.10 17.61 -2.58
CA LEU A 87 6.69 18.40 -3.68
C LEU A 87 6.11 19.82 -3.80
N VAL A 88 4.92 20.08 -3.25
CA VAL A 88 4.29 21.41 -3.25
C VAL A 88 4.80 22.28 -2.10
N ILE A 89 5.49 21.70 -1.10
CA ILE A 89 6.07 22.46 0.01
C ILE A 89 7.31 23.23 -0.49
N PRO A 90 7.40 24.56 -0.28
CA PRO A 90 8.37 25.45 -0.94
C PRO A 90 9.86 25.21 -0.63
N ASP A 91 10.23 24.29 0.27
CA ASP A 91 11.62 24.01 0.67
C ASP A 91 12.17 22.68 0.11
N GLY A 92 11.74 22.30 -1.10
CA GLY A 92 11.83 20.95 -1.66
C GLY A 92 13.22 20.33 -1.94
N SER A 93 14.33 20.98 -1.59
CA SER A 93 15.68 20.55 -2.00
C SER A 93 16.26 19.36 -1.20
N LEU A 94 15.66 18.99 -0.07
CA LEU A 94 16.10 17.87 0.79
C LEU A 94 15.00 16.83 1.06
N LEU A 95 13.85 16.91 0.37
CA LEU A 95 12.64 16.12 0.67
C LEU A 95 12.87 14.61 0.72
N PHE A 96 13.59 14.06 -0.25
CA PHE A 96 13.84 12.62 -0.32
C PHE A 96 14.84 12.13 0.73
N SER A 97 15.71 13.01 1.23
CA SER A 97 16.68 12.68 2.28
C SER A 97 16.02 12.48 3.65
N PHE A 98 14.77 12.93 3.80
CA PHE A 98 14.01 12.83 5.05
C PHE A 98 12.91 11.76 5.01
N LEU A 99 12.82 10.95 3.96
CA LEU A 99 11.82 9.89 3.89
C LEU A 99 12.26 8.67 4.69
N GLY A 100 11.38 8.21 5.57
CA GLY A 100 11.63 7.06 6.43
C GLY A 100 11.28 5.73 5.77
N ILE A 101 11.62 4.63 6.45
CA ILE A 101 11.38 3.26 5.99
C ILE A 101 9.89 2.96 5.71
N GLY A 102 8.98 3.58 6.45
CA GLY A 102 7.53 3.44 6.27
C GLY A 102 7.11 3.86 4.85
N TYR A 103 7.64 4.98 4.35
CA TYR A 103 7.35 5.48 3.00
C TYR A 103 7.79 4.48 1.92
N TYR A 104 9.02 3.97 2.01
CA TYR A 104 9.54 2.99 1.03
C TYR A 104 8.80 1.65 1.10
N LEU A 105 8.44 1.20 2.29
CA LEU A 105 7.61 0.01 2.46
C LEU A 105 6.24 0.17 1.82
N ALA A 106 5.64 1.36 1.85
CA ALA A 106 4.37 1.61 1.17
C ALA A 106 4.47 1.38 -0.34
N TRP A 107 5.53 1.90 -0.97
CA TRP A 107 5.83 1.65 -2.39
C TRP A 107 6.01 0.16 -2.67
N ILE A 108 6.83 -0.51 -1.88
CA ILE A 108 7.12 -1.95 -2.03
C ILE A 108 5.83 -2.76 -1.90
N GLY A 109 5.02 -2.48 -0.88
CA GLY A 109 3.74 -3.14 -0.64
C GLY A 109 2.77 -2.96 -1.82
N ALA A 110 2.65 -1.74 -2.34
CA ALA A 110 1.81 -1.45 -3.51
C ALA A 110 2.28 -2.21 -4.77
N ILE A 111 3.60 -2.23 -5.03
CA ILE A 111 4.18 -2.93 -6.19
C ILE A 111 3.98 -4.44 -6.08
N ILE A 112 4.22 -5.04 -4.90
CA ILE A 112 3.98 -6.48 -4.66
C ILE A 112 2.51 -6.82 -4.91
N CYS A 113 1.59 -5.99 -4.43
CA CYS A 113 0.16 -6.14 -4.65
C CYS A 113 -0.20 -6.11 -6.15
N ILE A 114 0.40 -5.20 -6.93
CA ILE A 114 0.18 -5.09 -8.38
C ILE A 114 0.76 -6.31 -9.13
N ILE A 115 1.97 -6.74 -8.79
CA ILE A 115 2.63 -7.89 -9.44
C ILE A 115 1.93 -9.21 -9.11
N SER A 116 1.20 -9.28 -8.00
CA SER A 116 0.43 -10.47 -7.60
C SER A 116 -0.56 -10.98 -8.66
N ILE A 117 -0.89 -10.18 -9.69
CA ILE A 117 -1.71 -10.63 -10.84
C ILE A 117 -1.00 -11.68 -11.68
N VAL A 118 0.33 -11.63 -11.77
CA VAL A 118 1.13 -12.55 -12.58
C VAL A 118 0.97 -13.96 -12.00
N TRP A 119 0.92 -14.06 -10.68
CA TRP A 119 0.71 -15.34 -9.98
C TRP A 119 -0.68 -15.93 -10.24
N LYS A 120 -1.73 -15.11 -10.31
CA LYS A 120 -3.08 -15.58 -10.68
C LYS A 120 -3.14 -16.18 -12.08
N LYS A 121 -2.28 -15.75 -13.01
CA LYS A 121 -2.23 -16.28 -14.39
C LYS A 121 -1.48 -17.62 -14.51
N ILE A 122 -0.67 -18.00 -13.52
CA ILE A 122 0.18 -19.20 -13.56
C ILE A 122 -0.50 -20.42 -12.88
N ALA A 123 -1.60 -20.20 -12.15
CA ALA A 123 -2.31 -21.29 -11.47
C ALA A 123 -2.84 -22.32 -12.50
N PRO A 124 -2.45 -23.61 -12.41
CA PRO A 124 -2.84 -24.62 -13.39
C PRO A 124 -4.37 -24.79 -13.42
N ALA A 125 -4.89 -25.00 -14.63
CA ALA A 125 -6.30 -25.34 -14.83
C ALA A 125 -6.62 -26.64 -14.08
N PRO A 126 -7.86 -26.80 -13.56
CA PRO A 126 -8.29 -28.08 -13.01
C PRO A 126 -8.09 -29.19 -14.05
N PRO A 127 -7.69 -30.41 -13.65
CA PRO A 127 -7.63 -31.54 -14.57
C PRO A 127 -9.00 -31.73 -15.23
N THR A 128 -9.03 -31.87 -16.56
CA THR A 128 -10.27 -32.15 -17.28
C THR A 128 -10.88 -33.47 -16.79
N PRO A 129 -12.19 -33.54 -16.56
CA PRO A 129 -12.85 -34.80 -16.25
C PRO A 129 -12.55 -35.85 -17.32
N ALA A 130 -12.29 -37.09 -16.91
CA ALA A 130 -12.12 -38.18 -17.85
C ALA A 130 -13.39 -38.35 -18.73
N PRO A 131 -13.26 -38.72 -20.01
CA PRO A 131 -14.41 -39.00 -20.86
C PRO A 131 -15.32 -40.07 -20.24
N PRO A 132 -16.64 -40.01 -20.45
CA PRO A 132 -17.55 -41.07 -20.02
C PRO A 132 -17.15 -42.42 -20.64
N PRO A 133 -17.35 -43.55 -19.93
CA PRO A 133 -17.13 -44.86 -20.52
C PRO A 133 -18.05 -45.08 -21.74
N PRO A 134 -17.61 -45.86 -22.75
CA PRO A 134 -18.46 -46.25 -23.88
C PRO A 134 -19.72 -47.00 -23.39
N PRO A 135 -20.88 -46.82 -24.05
CA PRO A 135 -22.07 -47.62 -23.78
C PRO A 135 -21.78 -49.11 -24.04
N THR A 136 -22.10 -49.98 -23.06
CA THR A 136 -22.09 -51.44 -23.18
C THR A 136 -23.41 -51.97 -23.72
#